data_AF-A0AA37Q763-F1
#
_entry.id   AF-A0AA37Q763-F1
#
_cell.length_a   1.000
_cell.length_b   1.000
_cell.length_c   1.000
_cell.angle_alpha   90.00
_cell.angle_beta   90.00
_cell.angle_gamma   90.00
#
_symmetry.space_group_name_H-M   'P 1'
#
loop_
_entity.id
_entity.type
_entity.pdbx_description
1 polymer ?
#
loop_
_entity_poly.entity_id
_entity_poly.type
_entity_poly.pdbx_seq_one_letter_code
_entity_poly.pdbx_strand_id
1 'polypeptide(L)'
;MRAPSRLLAVVSFVGLGAVPAAAQNLLTNSGFETGTFAGYLVGGTATQYGVAIAGTVVGGTHAVYGRSEVAARSGQFGAYALVCQSRDVLEGCLDGPEVLTLTQTVAVTPGAQYELGLWVGARTPGSGFGVSVQNGFFQLYVDGLGLLGPSPFVLPGDGTFQRVAASFSSGTRASVTVTYALTGSGTGRALLSADDLFVQVVPEPSAVVLLGGGLALAGVVRLRQRWSEGRHRGPRRDLTDAEGRAGRGRGSHWMDPCRTARSPLASSSRLGNTRP
;
A
#
# COMPACT_ATOMS: atom_id res chain seq x y z
N MET A 1 18.13 -66.11 -11.72
CA MET A 1 18.28 -64.69 -12.09
C MET A 1 17.05 -63.94 -11.58
N ARG A 2 17.19 -63.10 -10.54
CA ARG A 2 16.08 -62.30 -9.98
C ARG A 2 16.38 -60.82 -10.21
N ALA A 3 15.50 -60.14 -10.93
CA ALA A 3 15.64 -58.73 -11.29
C ALA A 3 15.48 -57.83 -10.04
N PRO A 4 16.31 -56.78 -9.88
CA PRO A 4 16.15 -55.85 -8.77
C PRO A 4 14.96 -54.92 -9.01
N SER A 5 13.96 -55.02 -8.12
CA SER A 5 12.78 -54.16 -8.05
C SER A 5 13.19 -52.71 -7.80
N ARG A 6 13.00 -51.85 -8.80
CA ARG A 6 13.23 -50.40 -8.68
C ARG A 6 12.08 -49.79 -7.87
N LEU A 7 12.37 -49.45 -6.62
CA LEU A 7 11.45 -48.72 -5.74
C LEU A 7 11.30 -47.29 -6.27
N LEU A 8 10.20 -47.02 -6.96
CA LEU A 8 9.85 -45.69 -7.46
C LEU A 8 9.28 -44.89 -6.27
N ALA A 9 10.11 -44.08 -5.62
CA ALA A 9 9.67 -43.15 -4.60
C ALA A 9 8.92 -41.99 -5.27
N VAL A 10 7.59 -42.08 -5.32
CA VAL A 10 6.71 -40.98 -5.73
C VAL A 10 6.76 -39.93 -4.62
N VAL A 11 7.54 -38.88 -4.83
CA VAL A 11 7.54 -37.69 -3.97
C VAL A 11 6.33 -36.85 -4.37
N SER A 12 5.21 -37.04 -3.67
CA SER A 12 4.07 -36.13 -3.77
C SER A 12 4.47 -34.78 -3.19
N PHE A 13 4.77 -33.82 -4.07
CA PHE A 13 4.90 -32.41 -3.73
C PHE A 13 3.52 -31.89 -3.33
N VAL A 14 3.21 -31.90 -2.03
CA VAL A 14 2.08 -31.11 -1.50
C VAL A 14 2.50 -29.65 -1.64
N GLY A 15 2.10 -29.03 -2.75
CA GLY A 15 2.20 -27.60 -2.93
C GLY A 15 1.30 -26.92 -1.90
N LEU A 16 1.86 -26.57 -0.75
CA LEU A 16 1.29 -25.51 0.09
C LEU A 16 1.35 -24.23 -0.76
N GLY A 17 0.30 -23.99 -1.54
CA GLY A 17 0.07 -22.71 -2.18
C GLY A 17 0.00 -21.69 -1.06
N ALA A 18 1.00 -20.82 -0.97
CA ALA A 18 0.91 -19.63 -0.15
C ALA A 18 -0.27 -18.82 -0.71
N VAL A 19 -1.43 -18.94 -0.07
CA VAL A 19 -2.56 -18.08 -0.41
C VAL A 19 -2.08 -16.67 -0.05
N PRO A 20 -2.01 -15.74 -1.01
CA PRO A 20 -1.67 -14.36 -0.69
C PRO A 20 -2.68 -13.90 0.36
N ALA A 21 -2.19 -13.46 1.51
CA ALA A 21 -3.06 -12.84 2.51
C ALA A 21 -3.76 -11.67 1.80
N ALA A 22 -5.07 -11.77 1.65
CA ALA A 22 -5.85 -10.69 1.07
C ALA A 22 -5.56 -9.43 1.89
N ALA A 23 -5.14 -8.36 1.22
CA ALA A 23 -4.79 -7.12 1.88
C ALA A 23 -6.04 -6.61 2.61
N GLN A 24 -6.03 -6.67 3.93
CA GLN A 24 -7.14 -6.20 4.75
C GLN A 24 -7.18 -4.68 4.70
N ASN A 25 -8.34 -4.11 4.40
CA ASN A 25 -8.56 -2.68 4.52
C ASN A 25 -8.56 -2.29 6.01
N LEU A 26 -7.72 -1.35 6.38
CA LEU A 26 -7.55 -0.88 7.75
C LEU A 26 -8.60 0.16 8.17
N LEU A 27 -9.38 0.68 7.21
CA LEU A 27 -10.42 1.64 7.49
C LEU A 27 -11.68 0.97 8.03
N THR A 28 -12.37 1.67 8.92
CA THR A 28 -13.75 1.31 9.28
C THR A 28 -14.72 2.01 8.32
N ASN A 29 -15.83 1.35 7.96
CA ASN A 29 -16.87 1.97 7.13
C ASN A 29 -16.31 2.54 5.81
N SER A 30 -15.42 1.78 5.17
CA SER A 30 -14.71 2.18 3.93
C SER A 30 -15.64 2.46 2.74
N GLY A 31 -16.77 1.76 2.65
CA GLY A 31 -17.79 1.95 1.62
C GLY A 31 -19.04 2.67 2.12
N PHE A 32 -18.98 3.33 3.29
CA PHE A 32 -20.09 4.13 3.83
C PHE A 32 -21.43 3.40 4.07
N GLU A 33 -21.43 2.06 4.09
CA GLU A 33 -22.63 1.21 4.21
C GLU A 33 -23.39 1.35 5.54
N THR A 34 -22.88 2.12 6.49
CA THR A 34 -23.64 2.56 7.68
C THR A 34 -24.61 3.71 7.40
N GLY A 35 -24.60 4.27 6.18
CA GLY A 35 -25.39 5.45 5.80
C GLY A 35 -24.91 6.75 6.42
N THR A 36 -23.74 6.76 7.06
CA THR A 36 -23.16 7.92 7.74
C THR A 36 -21.63 7.94 7.59
N PHE A 37 -20.99 9.03 8.04
CA PHE A 37 -19.53 9.12 8.18
C PHE A 37 -18.99 8.48 9.47
N ALA A 38 -19.69 7.49 10.04
CA ALA A 38 -19.23 6.81 11.25
C ALA A 38 -17.77 6.34 11.10
N GLY A 39 -16.92 6.71 12.06
CA GLY A 39 -15.48 6.43 12.07
C GLY A 39 -14.59 7.52 11.47
N TYR A 40 -15.14 8.49 10.76
CA TYR A 40 -14.37 9.59 10.17
C TYR A 40 -14.55 10.90 10.94
N LEU A 41 -13.47 11.63 11.14
CA LEU A 41 -13.52 13.05 11.42
C LEU A 41 -13.80 13.78 10.10
N VAL A 42 -14.95 14.45 10.03
CA VAL A 42 -15.39 15.20 8.85
C VAL A 42 -15.05 16.67 9.02
N GLY A 43 -14.54 17.30 7.97
CA GLY A 43 -14.20 18.72 7.95
C GLY A 43 -14.09 19.29 6.54
N GLY A 44 -13.41 20.43 6.43
CA GLY A 44 -13.21 21.15 5.18
C GLY A 44 -14.14 22.35 5.02
N THR A 45 -14.30 22.81 3.78
CA THR A 45 -15.01 24.03 3.38
C THR A 45 -16.23 23.76 2.51
N ALA A 46 -16.48 22.52 2.10
CA ALA A 46 -17.67 22.17 1.33
C ALA A 46 -18.94 22.49 2.12
N THR A 47 -19.86 23.26 1.53
CA THR A 47 -21.09 23.70 2.22
C THR A 47 -22.20 22.65 2.19
N GLN A 48 -22.09 21.65 1.31
CA GLN A 48 -23.06 20.57 1.18
C GLN A 48 -22.33 19.25 0.91
N TYR A 49 -22.48 18.31 1.83
CA TYR A 49 -21.87 16.98 1.79
C TYR A 49 -22.68 16.00 2.62
N GLY A 50 -22.46 14.71 2.42
CA GLY A 50 -23.16 13.67 3.16
C GLY A 50 -22.82 12.26 2.69
N VAL A 51 -23.52 11.30 3.27
CA VAL A 51 -23.63 9.92 2.76
C VAL A 51 -25.09 9.72 2.36
N ALA A 52 -25.35 9.19 1.17
CA ALA A 52 -26.69 8.91 0.71
C ALA A 52 -26.74 7.69 -0.20
N ILE A 53 -27.94 7.18 -0.44
CA ILE A 53 -28.18 6.06 -1.34
C ILE A 53 -27.92 6.51 -2.79
N ALA A 54 -27.31 5.63 -3.59
CA ALA A 54 -27.12 5.88 -5.01
C ALA A 54 -28.43 6.29 -5.73
N GLY A 55 -28.36 7.32 -6.56
CA GLY A 55 -29.53 7.91 -7.24
C GLY A 55 -30.20 9.05 -6.47
N THR A 56 -29.78 9.33 -5.24
CA THR A 56 -30.28 10.51 -4.49
C THR A 56 -29.88 11.79 -5.21
N VAL A 57 -30.86 12.62 -5.56
CA VAL A 57 -30.62 13.91 -6.22
C VAL A 57 -30.03 14.92 -5.24
N VAL A 58 -28.94 15.57 -5.65
CA VAL A 58 -28.32 16.65 -4.88
C VAL A 58 -28.49 17.95 -5.65
N GLY A 59 -29.22 18.90 -5.07
CA GLY A 59 -29.39 20.24 -5.62
C GLY A 59 -28.13 21.09 -5.48
N GLY A 60 -28.13 22.30 -6.04
CA GLY A 60 -27.04 23.28 -5.87
C GLY A 60 -25.86 23.12 -6.83
N THR A 61 -25.88 22.15 -7.74
CA THR A 61 -24.91 22.09 -8.85
C THR A 61 -25.19 23.15 -9.90
N HIS A 62 -24.13 23.67 -10.52
CA HIS A 62 -24.22 24.60 -11.64
C HIS A 62 -25.00 23.97 -12.82
N ALA A 63 -25.76 24.79 -13.55
CA ALA A 63 -26.70 24.33 -14.57
C ALA A 63 -26.05 23.46 -15.67
N VAL A 64 -24.78 23.71 -15.98
CA VAL A 64 -24.00 22.92 -16.97
C VAL A 64 -23.90 21.43 -16.63
N TYR A 65 -23.99 21.06 -15.35
CA TYR A 65 -23.91 19.66 -14.89
C TYR A 65 -25.26 18.95 -14.93
N GLY A 66 -26.34 19.70 -15.08
CA GLY A 66 -27.70 19.18 -15.03
C GLY A 66 -28.09 18.67 -13.64
N ARG A 67 -29.04 17.73 -13.61
CA ARG A 67 -29.51 17.06 -12.39
C ARG A 67 -28.45 16.07 -11.91
N SER A 68 -27.80 16.40 -10.81
CA SER A 68 -26.71 15.60 -10.24
C SER A 68 -27.24 14.61 -9.19
N GLU A 69 -26.70 13.40 -9.20
CA GLU A 69 -27.12 12.31 -8.31
C GLU A 69 -25.92 11.66 -7.62
N VAL A 70 -26.11 11.21 -6.37
CA VAL A 70 -25.08 10.44 -5.65
C VAL A 70 -24.84 9.13 -6.39
N ALA A 71 -23.57 8.79 -6.59
CA ALA A 71 -23.15 7.51 -7.12
C ALA A 71 -22.50 6.66 -6.01
N ALA A 72 -22.76 5.37 -6.01
CA ALA A 72 -22.03 4.37 -5.23
C ALA A 72 -21.37 3.39 -6.20
N ARG A 73 -20.13 2.98 -5.90
CA ARG A 73 -19.39 1.99 -6.67
C ARG A 73 -19.72 0.59 -6.20
N SER A 74 -19.78 0.39 -4.90
CA SER A 74 -20.20 -0.85 -4.26
C SER A 74 -21.33 -0.57 -3.27
N GLY A 75 -22.02 -1.63 -2.84
CA GLY A 75 -23.09 -1.49 -1.85
C GLY A 75 -24.25 -0.58 -2.29
N GLN A 76 -24.82 0.15 -1.34
CA GLN A 76 -25.96 1.05 -1.57
C GLN A 76 -25.62 2.52 -1.34
N PHE A 77 -24.60 2.81 -0.54
CA PHE A 77 -24.30 4.16 -0.08
C PHE A 77 -23.03 4.71 -0.72
N GLY A 78 -23.00 6.01 -0.95
CA GLY A 78 -21.80 6.72 -1.38
C GLY A 78 -21.66 8.03 -0.61
N ALA A 79 -20.42 8.41 -0.31
CA ALA A 79 -20.14 9.77 0.16
C ALA A 79 -20.27 10.74 -1.01
N TYR A 80 -20.76 11.94 -0.74
CA TYR A 80 -20.85 12.99 -1.73
C TYR A 80 -20.46 14.35 -1.16
N ALA A 81 -20.02 15.24 -2.03
CA ALA A 81 -19.82 16.65 -1.75
C ALA A 81 -20.14 17.50 -2.98
N LEU A 82 -20.70 18.67 -2.76
CA LEU A 82 -20.61 19.74 -3.73
C LEU A 82 -19.20 20.34 -3.66
N VAL A 83 -18.54 20.36 -4.82
CA VAL A 83 -17.14 20.76 -4.95
C VAL A 83 -17.00 21.83 -6.03
N CYS A 84 -16.04 22.71 -5.81
CA CYS A 84 -15.68 23.79 -6.71
C CYS A 84 -14.25 24.23 -6.42
N GLN A 85 -13.45 24.50 -7.45
CA GLN A 85 -12.03 24.86 -7.34
C GLN A 85 -11.72 26.31 -7.72
N SER A 86 -12.62 27.01 -8.41
CA SER A 86 -12.34 28.33 -8.98
C SER A 86 -13.15 29.45 -8.33
N ARG A 87 -12.45 30.52 -7.96
CA ARG A 87 -13.04 31.79 -7.52
C ARG A 87 -13.54 32.65 -8.69
N ASP A 88 -13.41 32.17 -9.94
CA ASP A 88 -13.79 32.97 -11.09
C ASP A 88 -15.29 33.29 -11.09
N VAL A 89 -15.55 34.52 -11.48
CA VAL A 89 -16.76 35.33 -11.20
C VAL A 89 -18.00 34.86 -11.98
N LEU A 90 -17.87 33.79 -12.78
CA LEU A 90 -18.91 33.29 -13.67
C LEU A 90 -19.73 32.14 -13.05
N GLU A 91 -19.99 32.15 -11.73
CA GLU A 91 -20.93 31.26 -10.98
C GLU A 91 -20.33 30.05 -10.21
N GLY A 92 -19.08 30.08 -9.75
CA GLY A 92 -18.43 28.90 -9.15
C GLY A 92 -18.53 28.71 -7.64
N CYS A 93 -17.66 29.40 -6.89
CA CYS A 93 -17.61 29.28 -5.45
C CYS A 93 -17.34 30.65 -4.83
N LEU A 94 -18.31 31.14 -4.05
CA LEU A 94 -18.34 32.53 -3.58
C LEU A 94 -17.15 32.86 -2.66
N ASP A 95 -16.60 31.88 -1.95
CA ASP A 95 -15.66 32.09 -0.84
C ASP A 95 -14.33 31.30 -0.93
N GLY A 96 -14.06 30.62 -2.06
CA GLY A 96 -12.86 29.81 -2.25
C GLY A 96 -13.15 28.34 -2.56
N PRO A 97 -12.12 27.46 -2.61
CA PRO A 97 -12.33 26.07 -2.97
C PRO A 97 -13.21 25.36 -1.95
N GLU A 98 -14.18 24.59 -2.44
CA GLU A 98 -15.04 23.71 -1.64
C GLU A 98 -14.36 22.35 -1.54
N VAL A 99 -13.94 22.01 -0.32
CA VAL A 99 -13.19 20.80 -0.02
C VAL A 99 -13.92 20.04 1.07
N LEU A 100 -14.22 18.76 0.87
CA LEU A 100 -14.61 17.83 1.93
C LEU A 100 -13.35 17.10 2.41
N THR A 101 -13.10 17.08 3.72
CA THR A 101 -12.04 16.24 4.30
C THR A 101 -12.62 15.11 5.12
N LEU A 102 -12.16 13.89 4.86
CA LEU A 102 -12.47 12.70 5.67
C LEU A 102 -11.18 12.17 6.27
N THR A 103 -11.09 12.15 7.60
CA THR A 103 -9.87 11.80 8.33
C THR A 103 -10.09 10.61 9.26
N GLN A 104 -9.15 9.67 9.27
CA GLN A 104 -9.13 8.56 10.23
C GLN A 104 -7.68 8.25 10.63
N THR A 105 -7.47 7.89 11.91
CA THR A 105 -6.20 7.34 12.38
C THR A 105 -6.27 5.83 12.33
N VAL A 106 -5.28 5.20 11.69
CA VAL A 106 -5.21 3.74 11.53
C VAL A 106 -3.93 3.19 12.14
N ALA A 107 -4.00 1.97 12.70
CA ALA A 107 -2.84 1.24 13.16
C ALA A 107 -2.07 0.68 11.96
N VAL A 108 -0.75 0.81 11.97
CA VAL A 108 0.14 0.28 10.92
C VAL A 108 1.29 -0.49 11.55
N THR A 109 1.86 -1.43 10.79
CA THR A 109 3.06 -2.16 11.18
C THR A 109 4.29 -1.32 10.82
N PRO A 110 5.20 -1.04 11.77
CA PRO A 110 6.47 -0.37 11.46
C PRO A 110 7.24 -1.12 10.35
N GLY A 111 7.77 -0.38 9.39
CA GLY A 111 8.58 -0.85 8.27
C GLY A 111 7.78 -1.31 7.05
N ALA A 112 6.45 -1.50 7.18
CA ALA A 112 5.63 -1.99 6.08
C ALA A 112 5.32 -0.91 5.03
N GLN A 113 5.03 -1.37 3.81
CA GLN A 113 4.51 -0.55 2.71
C GLN A 113 2.99 -0.63 2.66
N TYR A 114 2.36 0.51 2.41
CA TYR A 114 0.92 0.66 2.34
C TYR A 114 0.50 1.36 1.07
N GLU A 115 -0.74 1.12 0.67
CA GLU A 115 -1.43 1.87 -0.36
C GLU A 115 -2.67 2.54 0.26
N LEU A 116 -2.81 3.83 0.00
CA LEU A 116 -3.93 4.68 0.41
C LEU A 116 -4.67 5.10 -0.86
N GLY A 117 -5.99 4.98 -0.88
CA GLY A 117 -6.77 5.43 -2.03
C GLY A 117 -8.26 5.32 -1.85
N LEU A 118 -8.98 5.60 -2.93
CA LEU A 118 -10.44 5.58 -3.01
C LEU A 118 -10.89 5.46 -4.47
N TRP A 119 -12.18 5.28 -4.66
CA TRP A 119 -12.83 5.44 -5.95
C TRP A 119 -13.67 6.71 -5.96
N VAL A 120 -13.50 7.52 -7.00
CA VAL A 120 -14.24 8.78 -7.19
C VAL A 120 -15.00 8.76 -8.50
N GLY A 121 -16.19 9.33 -8.51
CA GLY A 121 -17.05 9.40 -9.68
C GLY A 121 -17.98 10.60 -9.63
N ALA A 122 -18.67 10.86 -10.72
CA ALA A 122 -19.71 11.88 -10.80
C ALA A 122 -20.86 11.35 -11.66
N ARG A 123 -22.10 11.54 -11.21
CA ARG A 123 -23.30 11.25 -12.00
C ARG A 123 -24.00 12.58 -12.26
N THR A 124 -23.48 13.27 -13.28
CA THR A 124 -23.82 14.63 -13.70
C THR A 124 -24.04 14.64 -15.22
N PRO A 125 -25.25 14.35 -15.71
CA PRO A 125 -25.51 14.01 -17.11
C PRO A 125 -25.18 15.14 -18.10
N GLY A 126 -25.07 16.39 -17.64
CA GLY A 126 -24.71 17.52 -18.49
C GLY A 126 -23.25 17.51 -18.94
N SER A 127 -22.31 17.17 -18.05
CA SER A 127 -20.87 17.14 -18.36
C SER A 127 -20.08 16.47 -17.23
N GLY A 128 -18.87 15.98 -17.56
CA GLY A 128 -17.81 15.76 -16.57
C GLY A 128 -17.12 17.05 -16.14
N PHE A 129 -16.18 16.96 -15.21
CA PHE A 129 -15.39 18.11 -14.75
C PHE A 129 -13.94 17.75 -14.40
N GLY A 130 -13.06 18.73 -14.52
CA GLY A 130 -11.65 18.58 -14.15
C GLY A 130 -11.44 18.59 -12.63
N VAL A 131 -10.48 17.81 -12.17
CA VAL A 131 -10.03 17.74 -10.79
C VAL A 131 -8.55 18.12 -10.75
N SER A 132 -8.25 19.28 -10.16
CA SER A 132 -6.88 19.69 -9.87
C SER A 132 -6.34 18.93 -8.66
N VAL A 133 -5.16 18.34 -8.81
CA VAL A 133 -4.47 17.58 -7.77
C VAL A 133 -3.26 18.40 -7.30
N GLN A 134 -3.33 18.94 -6.08
CA GLN A 134 -2.25 19.70 -5.45
C GLN A 134 -2.61 19.98 -3.98
N ASN A 135 -1.66 20.49 -3.19
CA ASN A 135 -1.91 20.84 -1.78
C ASN A 135 -3.01 21.91 -1.66
N GLY A 136 -3.94 21.69 -0.74
CA GLY A 136 -5.14 22.52 -0.58
C GLY A 136 -6.28 22.20 -1.56
N PHE A 137 -6.07 21.25 -2.47
CA PHE A 137 -7.07 20.75 -3.43
C PHE A 137 -7.24 19.23 -3.27
N PHE A 138 -7.54 18.52 -4.36
CA PHE A 138 -7.75 17.08 -4.31
C PHE A 138 -6.43 16.40 -3.93
N GLN A 139 -6.41 15.70 -2.80
CA GLN A 139 -5.17 15.14 -2.27
C GLN A 139 -5.44 14.00 -1.28
N LEU A 140 -4.51 13.06 -1.21
CA LEU A 140 -4.44 12.03 -0.19
C LEU A 140 -3.28 12.37 0.74
N TYR A 141 -3.55 12.46 2.04
CA TYR A 141 -2.53 12.80 3.03
C TYR A 141 -2.25 11.66 3.99
N VAL A 142 -1.00 11.55 4.41
CA VAL A 142 -0.55 10.74 5.56
C VAL A 142 0.20 11.66 6.51
N ASP A 143 -0.30 11.80 7.74
CA ASP A 143 0.24 12.70 8.76
C ASP A 143 0.41 14.15 8.24
N GLY A 144 -0.55 14.60 7.42
CA GLY A 144 -0.53 15.93 6.80
C GLY A 144 0.36 16.08 5.56
N LEU A 145 1.10 15.04 5.16
CA LEU A 145 1.91 15.04 3.94
C LEU A 145 1.09 14.54 2.74
N GLY A 146 0.93 15.37 1.71
CA GLY A 146 0.25 14.99 0.47
C GLY A 146 1.04 13.97 -0.35
N LEU A 147 0.38 12.93 -0.85
CA LEU A 147 1.01 11.81 -1.55
C LEU A 147 0.89 11.88 -3.08
N LEU A 148 -0.15 12.53 -3.61
CA LEU A 148 -0.37 12.65 -5.04
C LEU A 148 0.50 13.78 -5.63
N GLY A 149 1.11 13.50 -6.78
CA GLY A 149 1.76 14.52 -7.60
C GLY A 149 0.77 15.40 -8.37
N PRO A 150 1.22 16.53 -8.94
CA PRO A 150 0.34 17.51 -9.61
C PRO A 150 -0.10 17.03 -10.99
N SER A 151 -0.95 16.00 -11.03
CA SER A 151 -1.51 15.44 -12.25
C SER A 151 -3.03 15.58 -12.20
N PRO A 152 -3.60 16.60 -12.88
CA PRO A 152 -5.04 16.76 -12.93
C PRO A 152 -5.67 15.61 -13.74
N PHE A 153 -6.93 15.31 -13.45
CA PHE A 153 -7.71 14.32 -14.19
C PHE A 153 -9.14 14.82 -14.41
N VAL A 154 -9.90 14.14 -15.27
CA VAL A 154 -11.30 14.47 -15.55
C VAL A 154 -12.19 13.36 -14.98
N LEU A 155 -13.17 13.74 -14.16
CA LEU A 155 -14.24 12.86 -13.73
C LEU A 155 -15.36 12.86 -14.79
N PRO A 156 -15.67 11.71 -15.41
CA PRO A 156 -16.82 11.58 -16.30
C PRO A 156 -18.12 11.82 -15.52
N GLY A 157 -19.08 12.49 -16.13
CA GLY A 157 -20.41 12.72 -15.55
C GLY A 157 -21.39 11.54 -15.71
N ASP A 158 -20.93 10.41 -16.24
CA ASP A 158 -21.77 9.24 -16.57
C ASP A 158 -21.92 8.22 -15.41
N GLY A 159 -21.35 8.52 -14.24
CA GLY A 159 -21.31 7.64 -13.08
C GLY A 159 -20.13 6.66 -13.08
N THR A 160 -19.23 6.71 -14.05
CA THR A 160 -18.01 5.88 -14.07
C THR A 160 -17.08 6.30 -12.93
N PHE A 161 -16.62 5.31 -12.16
CA PHE A 161 -15.65 5.52 -11.10
C PHE A 161 -14.21 5.38 -11.60
N GLN A 162 -13.34 6.27 -11.12
CA GLN A 162 -11.91 6.22 -11.30
C GLN A 162 -11.23 5.97 -9.96
N ARG A 163 -10.21 5.11 -9.97
CA ARG A 163 -9.40 4.83 -8.80
C ARG A 163 -8.30 5.88 -8.67
N VAL A 164 -8.19 6.49 -7.50
CA VAL A 164 -7.07 7.37 -7.16
C VAL A 164 -6.36 6.79 -5.94
N ALA A 165 -5.05 6.59 -6.04
CA ALA A 165 -4.27 5.92 -5.02
C ALA A 165 -2.81 6.40 -4.99
N ALA A 166 -2.17 6.26 -3.85
CA ALA A 166 -0.75 6.48 -3.66
C ALA A 166 -0.18 5.50 -2.63
N SER A 167 1.11 5.21 -2.74
CA SER A 167 1.82 4.35 -1.80
C SER A 167 2.59 5.17 -0.76
N PHE A 168 2.72 4.64 0.45
CA PHE A 168 3.57 5.22 1.50
C PHE A 168 4.21 4.13 2.37
N SER A 169 5.34 4.47 2.99
CA SER A 169 5.98 3.61 4.01
C SER A 169 5.59 4.07 5.42
N SER A 170 5.26 3.14 6.31
CA SER A 170 5.01 3.47 7.72
C SER A 170 6.28 3.93 8.45
N GLY A 171 7.49 3.62 7.94
CA GLY A 171 8.74 3.94 8.64
C GLY A 171 8.77 3.29 10.02
N THR A 172 9.07 4.04 11.08
CA THR A 172 9.05 3.51 12.46
C THR A 172 7.69 3.67 13.16
N ARG A 173 6.67 4.19 12.46
CA ARG A 173 5.36 4.52 13.06
C ARG A 173 4.52 3.25 13.24
N ALA A 174 3.78 3.20 14.35
CA ALA A 174 2.77 2.18 14.64
C ALA A 174 1.33 2.65 14.36
N SER A 175 1.15 3.93 14.06
CA SER A 175 -0.12 4.54 13.66
C SER A 175 0.13 5.70 12.73
N VAL A 176 -0.79 5.95 11.80
CA VAL A 176 -0.78 7.12 10.92
C VAL A 176 -2.17 7.73 10.83
N THR A 177 -2.23 9.03 10.60
CA THR A 177 -3.48 9.73 10.28
C THR A 177 -3.59 9.88 8.78
N VAL A 178 -4.62 9.26 8.19
CA VAL A 178 -4.90 9.40 6.77
C VAL A 178 -6.01 10.43 6.55
N THR A 179 -5.89 11.25 5.52
CA THR A 179 -6.93 12.23 5.16
C THR A 179 -7.19 12.21 3.67
N TYR A 180 -8.47 12.16 3.32
CA TYR A 180 -8.98 12.31 1.96
C TYR A 180 -9.50 13.73 1.79
N ALA A 181 -8.82 14.57 1.02
CA ALA A 181 -9.33 15.88 0.65
C ALA A 181 -9.95 15.81 -0.74
N LEU A 182 -11.27 15.99 -0.79
CA LEU A 182 -12.08 15.84 -1.98
C LEU A 182 -12.54 17.22 -2.44
N THR A 183 -12.09 17.61 -3.63
CA THR A 183 -12.55 18.82 -4.32
C THR A 183 -12.46 18.59 -5.83
N GLY A 184 -12.99 19.50 -6.63
CA GLY A 184 -13.12 19.33 -8.06
C GLY A 184 -13.80 20.51 -8.71
N SER A 185 -13.81 20.49 -10.04
CA SER A 185 -14.47 21.43 -10.92
C SER A 185 -13.92 22.85 -10.93
N GLY A 186 -13.26 23.21 -12.04
CA GLY A 186 -12.82 24.59 -12.30
C GLY A 186 -13.89 25.49 -12.92
N THR A 187 -15.05 24.96 -13.31
CA THR A 187 -16.05 25.67 -14.15
C THR A 187 -17.36 25.97 -13.43
N GLY A 188 -17.57 25.45 -12.22
CA GLY A 188 -18.79 25.65 -11.46
C GLY A 188 -18.95 24.63 -10.34
N ARG A 189 -19.88 24.83 -9.42
CA ARG A 189 -20.16 23.84 -8.37
C ARG A 189 -20.67 22.53 -8.98
N ALA A 190 -19.95 21.43 -8.77
CA ALA A 190 -20.27 20.10 -9.29
C ALA A 190 -20.46 19.09 -8.15
N LEU A 191 -21.16 17.99 -8.42
CA LEU A 191 -21.28 16.90 -7.46
C LEU A 191 -20.15 15.89 -7.67
N LEU A 192 -19.37 15.65 -6.62
CA LEU A 192 -18.39 14.56 -6.57
C LEU A 192 -18.92 13.47 -5.63
N SER A 193 -18.87 12.22 -6.06
CA SER A 193 -19.11 11.04 -5.24
C SER A 193 -17.81 10.29 -4.96
N ALA A 194 -17.69 9.73 -3.77
CA ALA A 194 -16.56 8.92 -3.34
C ALA A 194 -17.07 7.64 -2.67
N ASP A 195 -16.38 6.54 -2.93
CA ASP A 195 -16.72 5.23 -2.38
C ASP A 195 -15.48 4.33 -2.28
N ASP A 196 -15.59 3.24 -1.53
CA ASP A 196 -14.57 2.21 -1.36
C ASP A 196 -13.19 2.79 -1.01
N LEU A 197 -13.14 3.64 0.02
CA LEU A 197 -11.89 4.16 0.57
C LEU A 197 -11.05 3.00 1.11
N PHE A 198 -9.73 3.04 0.92
CA PHE A 198 -8.88 1.98 1.44
C PHE A 198 -7.54 2.48 1.96
N VAL A 199 -7.08 1.80 3.01
CA VAL A 199 -5.68 1.74 3.43
C VAL A 199 -5.34 0.27 3.59
N GLN A 200 -4.38 -0.24 2.82
CA GLN A 200 -4.06 -1.66 2.82
C GLN A 200 -2.56 -1.89 2.71
N VAL A 201 -2.06 -2.97 3.30
CA VAL A 201 -0.65 -3.38 3.17
C VAL A 201 -0.38 -3.77 1.71
N VAL A 202 0.71 -3.28 1.14
CA VAL A 202 1.24 -3.76 -0.14
C VAL A 202 2.11 -5.00 0.15
N PRO A 203 1.72 -6.20 -0.31
CA PRO A 203 2.51 -7.41 -0.05
C PRO A 203 3.91 -7.28 -0.65
N GLU A 204 4.95 -7.55 0.14
CA GLU A 204 6.32 -7.59 -0.38
C GLU A 204 6.48 -8.78 -1.34
N PRO A 205 6.71 -8.57 -2.65
CA PRO A 205 6.73 -9.66 -3.63
C PRO A 205 7.88 -10.66 -3.39
N SER A 206 8.99 -10.19 -2.81
CA SER A 206 10.26 -10.91 -2.76
C SER A 206 10.49 -11.67 -1.46
N ALA A 207 10.01 -11.18 -0.32
CA ALA A 207 10.26 -11.81 0.97
C ALA A 207 9.62 -13.20 1.08
N VAL A 208 8.40 -13.36 0.56
CA VAL A 208 7.67 -14.65 0.59
C VAL A 208 8.34 -15.68 -0.32
N VAL A 209 8.79 -15.25 -1.51
CA VAL A 209 9.46 -16.13 -2.47
C VAL A 209 10.85 -16.53 -1.97
N LEU A 210 11.62 -15.61 -1.39
CA LEU A 210 12.94 -15.91 -0.84
C LEU A 210 12.87 -16.80 0.39
N LEU A 211 11.93 -16.55 1.31
CA LEU A 211 11.77 -17.38 2.50
C LEU A 211 11.28 -18.78 2.12
N GLY A 212 10.26 -18.87 1.26
CA GLY A 212 9.73 -20.14 0.77
C GLY A 212 10.76 -20.92 -0.05
N GLY A 213 11.45 -20.25 -0.98
CA GLY A 213 12.50 -20.84 -1.81
C GLY A 213 13.71 -21.28 -1.00
N GLY A 214 14.15 -20.48 -0.03
CA GLY A 214 15.25 -20.82 0.87
C GLY A 214 14.99 -22.06 1.71
N LEU A 215 13.79 -22.17 2.29
CA LEU A 215 13.39 -23.34 3.07
C LEU A 215 13.27 -24.61 2.21
N ALA A 216 12.73 -24.49 1.00
CA ALA A 216 12.65 -25.60 0.06
C ALA A 216 14.04 -26.12 -0.34
N LEU A 217 14.97 -25.22 -0.67
CA LEU A 217 16.35 -25.57 -1.01
C LEU A 217 17.09 -26.21 0.18
N ALA A 218 16.93 -25.69 1.40
CA ALA A 218 17.49 -26.28 2.60
C ALA A 218 16.97 -27.71 2.86
N GLY A 219 15.68 -27.96 2.59
CA GLY A 219 15.08 -29.29 2.64
C GLY A 219 15.72 -30.27 1.65
N VAL A 220 15.92 -29.84 0.39
CA VAL A 220 16.57 -30.65 -0.65
C VAL A 220 18.02 -30.98 -0.28
N VAL A 221 18.77 -30.02 0.26
CA VAL A 221 20.17 -30.24 0.70
C VAL A 221 20.24 -31.27 1.83
N ARG A 222 19.36 -31.19 2.83
CA ARG A 222 19.32 -32.17 3.94
C ARG A 222 18.94 -33.57 3.47
N LEU A 223 18.01 -33.69 2.52
CA LEU A 223 17.68 -34.97 1.90
C LEU A 223 18.90 -35.56 1.18
N ARG A 224 19.65 -34.76 0.41
CA ARG A 224 20.88 -35.23 -0.24
C ARG A 224 21.95 -35.71 0.75
N GLN A 225 22.16 -34.98 1.85
CA GLN A 225 23.15 -35.36 2.86
C GLN A 225 22.82 -36.70 3.55
N ARG A 226 21.55 -36.96 3.87
CA ARG A 226 21.12 -38.25 4.42
C ARG A 226 21.36 -39.42 3.46
N TRP A 227 21.19 -39.19 2.16
CA TRP A 227 21.44 -40.21 1.14
C TRP A 227 22.93 -40.53 0.96
N SER A 228 23.83 -39.57 1.21
CA SER A 228 25.28 -39.82 1.16
C SER A 228 25.78 -40.61 2.38
N GLU A 229 25.25 -40.36 3.57
CA GLU A 229 25.64 -41.10 4.79
C GLU A 229 25.23 -42.58 4.75
N GLY A 230 24.09 -42.89 4.12
CA GLY A 230 23.63 -44.27 3.93
C GLY A 230 24.51 -45.09 2.97
N ARG A 231 25.31 -44.45 2.11
CA ARG A 231 26.11 -45.14 1.08
C ARG A 231 27.49 -45.61 1.55
N HIS A 232 27.96 -45.15 2.71
CA HIS A 232 29.28 -45.49 3.25
C HIS A 232 29.27 -46.47 4.44
N ARG A 233 28.11 -46.96 4.89
CA ARG A 233 28.07 -48.11 5.80
C ARG A 233 28.18 -49.43 5.01
N GLY A 234 29.38 -49.68 4.49
CA GLY A 234 29.80 -51.06 4.23
C GLY A 234 29.90 -51.83 5.56
N PRO A 235 29.74 -53.17 5.55
CA PRO A 235 29.79 -53.98 6.75
C PRO A 235 31.12 -53.74 7.48
N ARG A 236 31.03 -53.23 8.71
CA ARG A 236 32.15 -53.13 9.66
C ARG A 236 32.67 -54.54 9.88
N ARG A 237 33.84 -54.85 9.31
CA ARG A 237 34.69 -55.93 9.80
C ARG A 237 35.44 -55.38 11.00
N ASP A 238 35.13 -55.93 12.17
CA ASP A 238 35.94 -55.77 13.37
C ASP A 238 37.33 -56.33 13.10
N LEU A 239 38.32 -55.45 13.07
CA LEU A 239 39.72 -55.79 13.18
C LEU A 239 40.26 -54.96 14.34
N THR A 240 40.33 -55.64 15.48
CA THR A 240 41.31 -55.40 16.53
C THR A 240 42.68 -55.23 15.89
N ASP A 241 43.39 -54.16 16.22
CA ASP A 241 44.77 -54.31 16.68
C ASP A 241 45.28 -53.05 17.36
N ALA A 242 46.18 -53.33 18.29
CA ALA A 242 46.68 -52.51 19.35
C ALA A 242 47.90 -51.66 18.96
N GLU A 243 48.22 -50.77 19.91
CA GLU A 243 49.55 -50.22 20.21
C GLU A 243 50.19 -49.19 19.26
N GLY A 244 50.84 -48.20 19.88
CA GLY A 244 51.99 -47.54 19.24
C GLY A 244 52.13 -46.02 19.36
N ARG A 245 52.20 -45.50 20.59
CA ARG A 245 53.16 -44.48 21.08
C ARG A 245 53.70 -43.35 20.15
N ALA A 246 53.58 -42.14 20.71
CA ALA A 246 54.59 -41.08 20.84
C ALA A 246 54.94 -40.14 19.66
N GLY A 247 54.93 -38.83 19.97
CA GLY A 247 56.03 -37.96 19.52
C GLY A 247 55.68 -36.56 18.98
N ARG A 248 55.79 -35.55 19.87
CA ARG A 248 56.36 -34.20 19.66
C ARG A 248 56.14 -33.43 18.35
N GLY A 249 55.63 -32.20 18.51
CA GLY A 249 56.49 -31.01 18.36
C GLY A 249 56.09 -29.93 17.34
N ARG A 250 56.07 -28.67 17.83
CA ARG A 250 56.30 -27.36 17.15
C ARG A 250 55.36 -27.02 15.98
N GLY A 251 54.75 -25.85 15.86
CA GLY A 251 55.19 -24.48 16.12
C GLY A 251 54.97 -23.65 14.84
N SER A 252 54.88 -22.32 14.99
CA SER A 252 54.63 -21.26 13.96
C SER A 252 53.13 -20.97 13.67
N HIS A 253 52.52 -19.81 13.97
CA HIS A 253 52.92 -18.39 13.95
C HIS A 253 52.89 -17.77 12.55
N TRP A 254 51.74 -17.23 12.12
CA TRP A 254 51.54 -16.19 11.07
C TRP A 254 50.11 -15.63 11.25
N MET A 255 49.94 -14.42 11.80
CA MET A 255 49.96 -13.08 11.19
C MET A 255 48.56 -12.56 10.81
N ASP A 256 48.06 -11.64 11.64
CA ASP A 256 47.14 -10.57 11.27
C ASP A 256 47.78 -9.65 10.22
N PRO A 257 46.97 -9.10 9.30
CA PRO A 257 47.18 -7.74 8.88
C PRO A 257 45.91 -6.88 9.09
N CYS A 258 46.08 -5.99 10.06
CA CYS A 258 45.63 -4.60 10.06
C CYS A 258 45.22 -4.03 8.68
N ARG A 259 44.02 -3.45 8.57
CA ARG A 259 43.80 -2.26 7.74
C ARG A 259 42.72 -1.34 8.31
N THR A 260 43.22 -0.31 8.98
CA THR A 260 42.64 1.01 9.22
C THR A 260 42.18 1.70 7.93
N ALA A 261 41.05 2.42 7.95
CA ALA A 261 40.95 3.79 7.42
C ALA A 261 39.59 4.48 7.69
N ARG A 262 39.64 5.52 8.54
CA ARG A 262 39.14 6.89 8.34
C ARG A 262 37.63 7.15 8.07
N SER A 263 36.95 7.69 9.10
CA SER A 263 36.17 8.95 8.99
C SER A 263 37.16 10.12 8.75
N PRO A 264 36.78 11.36 8.31
CA PRO A 264 35.49 12.06 8.44
C PRO A 264 35.07 12.89 7.19
N LEU A 265 33.91 13.57 7.23
CA LEU A 265 33.79 15.02 6.92
C LEU A 265 32.32 15.45 6.84
N ALA A 266 32.04 16.52 7.60
CA ALA A 266 30.85 17.33 7.53
C ALA A 266 30.89 18.32 6.34
N SER A 267 29.72 18.65 5.82
CA SER A 267 29.41 19.94 5.16
C SER A 267 27.89 20.10 5.31
N SER A 268 27.28 21.05 6.02
CA SER A 268 27.50 22.49 6.20
C SER A 268 27.55 23.28 4.88
N SER A 269 26.37 23.60 4.34
CA SER A 269 26.05 24.85 3.64
C SER A 269 24.53 24.81 3.33
N ARG A 270 23.74 25.87 3.31
CA ARG A 270 23.94 27.30 3.58
C ARG A 270 22.55 27.89 3.75
N LEU A 271 22.41 28.80 4.71
CA LEU A 271 21.36 29.81 4.76
C LEU A 271 21.46 30.73 3.53
N GLY A 272 20.31 31.10 2.98
CA GLY A 272 20.10 32.27 2.13
C GLY A 272 18.63 32.68 2.26
N ASN A 273 18.30 33.55 3.23
CA ASN A 273 17.96 34.96 3.00
C ASN A 273 16.97 35.15 1.84
N THR A 274 15.68 35.35 2.09
CA THR A 274 15.03 36.63 2.44
C THR A 274 15.52 37.82 1.62
N ARG A 275 14.59 38.46 0.91
CA ARG A 275 14.40 39.91 0.83
C ARG A 275 13.08 40.26 0.10
N PRO A 276 12.57 41.49 0.30
CA PRO A 276 11.16 41.83 0.45
C PRO A 276 10.39 41.99 -0.87
#